data_AF-A0A945SBS4-F1
#
_entry.id   AF-A0A945SBS4-F1
#
_cell.length_a   1.000
_cell.length_b   1.000
_cell.length_c   1.000
_cell.angle_alpha   90.00
_cell.angle_beta   90.00
_cell.angle_gamma   90.00
#
_symmetry.space_group_name_H-M   'P 1'
#
loop_
_entity.id
_entity.type
_entity.pdbx_description
1 polymer ?
#
loop_
_entity_poly.entity_id
_entity_poly.type
_entity_poly.pdbx_seq_one_letter_code
_entity_poly.pdbx_strand_id
1 'polypeptide(L)'
;MTTPSADDHLDTFRRKLDREEINQLPIVRYTGATHVVNEATQLPAALSKLRRCPLLGFDTETRPAFRKGERYLPSLLQLATPDDVYVFQLQRVGPPKDLWALLADPDVVKAGVAVRDDIRELQRLREFEPGGFVDLGDIARQARLQTHGLRNMSANLLGFRIAKGAQRSNWAAHDLTARQTTYAATDAWVSRELFVRVVSLGLAPQHPDSGSPDTLPHNAAPHS
;
A
#
# COMPACT_ATOMS: atom_id res chain seq x y z
N MET A 1 27.81 30.55 1.26
CA MET A 1 26.64 29.79 1.71
C MET A 1 26.65 28.48 0.93
N THR A 2 27.05 27.39 1.58
CA THR A 2 27.06 26.05 0.98
C THR A 2 25.63 25.53 0.89
N THR A 3 25.19 25.16 -0.31
CA THR A 3 23.96 24.38 -0.49
C THR A 3 24.10 23.07 0.27
N PRO A 4 23.15 22.68 1.14
CA PRO A 4 23.24 21.42 1.86
C PRO A 4 23.30 20.25 0.88
N SER A 5 24.08 19.23 1.23
CA SER A 5 24.12 17.96 0.51
C SER A 5 22.75 17.29 0.56
N ALA A 6 22.41 16.44 -0.42
CA ALA A 6 21.23 15.58 -0.34
C ALA A 6 21.18 14.75 0.97
N ASP A 7 22.34 14.43 1.54
CA ASP A 7 22.47 13.76 2.84
C ASP A 7 22.03 14.63 4.03
N ASP A 8 22.29 15.94 4.03
CA ASP A 8 21.90 16.85 5.12
C ASP A 8 20.37 17.00 5.24
N HIS A 9 19.66 16.89 4.11
CA HIS A 9 18.20 16.95 4.08
C HIS A 9 17.54 15.66 4.60
N LEU A 10 18.22 14.52 4.51
CA LEU A 10 17.67 13.23 4.94
C LEU A 10 17.72 13.05 6.47
N ASP A 11 18.71 13.65 7.14
CA ASP A 11 18.85 13.59 8.60
C ASP A 11 17.63 14.16 9.33
N THR A 12 16.95 15.16 8.73
CA THR A 12 15.69 15.70 9.25
C THR A 12 14.59 14.63 9.34
N PHE A 13 14.56 13.69 8.40
CA PHE A 13 13.58 12.60 8.35
C PHE A 13 14.02 11.34 9.10
N ARG A 14 15.30 11.20 9.47
CA ARG A 14 15.75 10.06 10.29
C ARG A 14 15.24 10.15 11.73
N ARG A 15 14.86 11.34 12.20
CA ARG A 15 14.26 11.53 13.52
C ARG A 15 12.89 10.88 13.61
N LYS A 16 12.65 10.15 14.71
CA LYS A 16 11.32 9.65 15.06
C LYS A 16 10.53 10.76 15.75
N LEU A 17 9.48 11.24 15.11
CA LEU A 17 8.51 12.12 15.77
C LEU A 17 7.84 11.38 16.92
N ASP A 18 7.71 12.05 18.07
CA ASP A 18 6.98 11.51 19.20
C ASP A 18 5.45 11.65 19.00
N ARG A 19 4.69 11.13 19.97
CA ARG A 19 3.22 11.14 19.88
C ARG A 19 2.64 12.55 19.93
N GLU A 20 3.24 13.46 20.69
CA GLU A 20 2.77 14.83 20.86
C GLU A 20 3.00 15.62 19.56
N GLU A 21 4.20 15.54 19.02
CA GLU A 21 4.57 16.14 17.74
C GLU A 21 3.64 15.68 16.60
N ILE A 22 3.40 14.37 16.49
CA ILE A 22 2.46 13.84 15.50
C ILE A 22 1.04 14.40 15.71
N ASN A 23 0.59 14.58 16.95
CA ASN A 23 -0.77 15.05 17.21
C ASN A 23 -0.97 16.53 16.88
N GLN A 24 0.10 17.33 16.90
CA GLN A 24 0.09 18.74 16.48
C GLN A 24 -0.03 18.90 14.97
N LEU A 25 0.34 17.89 14.18
CA LEU A 25 0.18 17.92 12.73
C LEU A 25 -1.30 17.97 12.32
N PRO A 26 -1.60 18.63 11.17
CA PRO A 26 -2.95 18.67 10.64
C PRO A 26 -3.45 17.26 10.30
N ILE A 27 -4.74 17.03 10.53
CA ILE A 27 -5.41 15.81 10.06
C ILE A 27 -5.78 15.99 8.61
N VAL A 28 -5.25 15.15 7.75
CA VAL A 28 -5.61 15.11 6.32
C VAL A 28 -6.42 13.85 6.04
N ARG A 29 -7.39 13.99 5.14
CA ARG A 29 -8.19 12.91 4.56
C ARG A 29 -8.20 13.11 3.05
N TYR A 30 -8.35 12.03 2.31
CA TYR A 30 -8.57 12.15 0.88
C TYR A 30 -9.91 12.84 0.58
N THR A 31 -9.88 13.83 -0.31
CA THR A 31 -11.05 14.64 -0.71
C THR A 31 -11.38 14.51 -2.19
N GLY A 32 -10.62 13.72 -2.94
CA GLY A 32 -10.87 13.48 -4.36
C GLY A 32 -11.98 12.45 -4.58
N ALA A 33 -12.18 12.08 -5.85
CA ALA A 33 -13.25 11.16 -6.22
C ALA A 33 -12.97 9.75 -5.70
N THR A 34 -13.92 9.19 -4.96
CA THR A 34 -13.85 7.81 -4.46
C THR A 34 -14.95 6.98 -5.09
N HIS A 35 -14.55 5.89 -5.74
CA HIS A 35 -15.43 4.98 -6.47
C HIS A 35 -15.52 3.65 -5.73
N VAL A 36 -16.66 3.37 -5.11
CA VAL A 36 -16.92 2.04 -4.53
C VAL A 36 -17.34 1.11 -5.65
N VAL A 37 -16.52 0.09 -5.92
CA VAL A 37 -16.76 -0.93 -6.94
C VAL A 37 -17.28 -2.18 -6.23
N ASN A 38 -18.58 -2.42 -6.33
CA ASN A 38 -19.28 -3.50 -5.65
C ASN A 38 -20.18 -4.34 -6.58
N GLU A 39 -20.20 -4.01 -7.87
CA GLU A 39 -20.85 -4.77 -8.93
C GLU A 39 -19.88 -5.07 -10.09
N ALA A 40 -20.02 -6.23 -10.72
CA ALA A 40 -19.15 -6.64 -11.82
C ALA A 40 -19.23 -5.68 -13.04
N THR A 41 -20.37 -5.03 -13.24
CA THR A 41 -20.62 -4.05 -14.32
C THR A 41 -19.75 -2.80 -14.22
N GLN A 42 -19.25 -2.47 -13.01
CA GLN A 42 -18.41 -1.29 -12.77
C GLN A 42 -16.92 -1.55 -13.08
N LEU A 43 -16.50 -2.82 -13.13
CA LEU A 43 -15.10 -3.21 -13.30
C LEU A 43 -14.46 -2.67 -14.59
N PRO A 44 -15.07 -2.77 -15.79
CA PRO A 44 -14.41 -2.33 -17.01
C PRO A 44 -14.03 -0.84 -16.99
N ALA A 45 -14.92 0.01 -16.45
CA ALA A 45 -14.68 1.43 -16.33
C ALA A 45 -13.55 1.74 -15.33
N ALA A 46 -13.59 1.12 -14.15
CA ALA A 46 -12.54 1.28 -13.13
C ALA A 46 -11.17 0.81 -13.63
N LEU A 47 -11.09 -0.38 -14.22
CA LEU A 47 -9.83 -0.97 -14.68
C LEU A 47 -9.25 -0.24 -15.89
N SER A 48 -10.09 0.32 -16.77
CA SER A 48 -9.64 1.17 -17.88
C SER A 48 -8.92 2.43 -17.40
N LYS A 49 -9.35 3.01 -16.27
CA LYS A 49 -8.68 4.15 -15.65
C LYS A 49 -7.38 3.74 -14.96
N LEU A 50 -7.44 2.70 -14.14
CA LEU A 50 -6.29 2.20 -13.38
C LEU A 50 -5.11 1.78 -14.28
N ARG A 51 -5.37 1.09 -15.40
CA ARG A 51 -4.34 0.65 -16.35
C ARG A 51 -3.59 1.79 -17.07
N ARG A 52 -4.13 3.01 -17.05
CA ARG A 52 -3.47 4.19 -17.63
C ARG A 52 -2.52 4.87 -16.64
N CYS A 53 -2.52 4.45 -15.39
CA CYS A 53 -1.70 5.00 -14.34
C CYS A 53 -0.51 4.07 -14.09
N PRO A 54 0.74 4.50 -14.36
CA PRO A 54 1.92 3.68 -14.11
C PRO A 54 2.22 3.52 -12.61
N LEU A 55 1.58 4.32 -11.75
CA LEU A 55 1.73 4.29 -10.31
C LEU A 55 0.35 4.31 -9.65
N LEU A 56 0.11 3.30 -8.83
CA LEU A 56 -1.06 3.14 -7.98
C LEU A 56 -0.63 3.09 -6.51
N GLY A 57 -1.36 3.78 -5.64
CA GLY A 57 -1.34 3.48 -4.21
C GLY A 57 -2.17 2.24 -3.93
N PHE A 58 -1.71 1.38 -3.04
CA PHE A 58 -2.30 0.09 -2.72
C PHE A 58 -2.54 -0.03 -1.22
N ASP A 59 -3.70 -0.58 -0.86
CA ASP A 59 -4.02 -0.99 0.51
C ASP A 59 -5.05 -2.13 0.48
N THR A 60 -5.22 -2.84 1.60
CA THR A 60 -6.33 -3.81 1.77
C THR A 60 -6.97 -3.66 3.14
N GLU A 61 -8.24 -4.07 3.25
CA GLU A 61 -8.93 -4.10 4.55
C GLU A 61 -9.61 -5.43 4.82
N THR A 62 -9.42 -5.92 6.05
CA THR A 62 -9.93 -7.21 6.54
C THR A 62 -10.72 -7.01 7.83
N ARG A 63 -11.91 -7.61 7.92
CA ARG A 63 -12.71 -7.55 9.15
C ARG A 63 -11.93 -8.16 10.35
N PRO A 64 -12.10 -7.64 11.58
CA PRO A 64 -11.42 -8.17 12.74
C PRO A 64 -11.85 -9.59 13.09
N ALA A 65 -10.90 -10.43 13.47
CA ALA A 65 -11.14 -11.72 14.12
C ALA A 65 -11.24 -11.51 15.64
N PHE A 66 -12.31 -12.02 16.26
CA PHE A 66 -12.53 -11.87 17.71
C PHE A 66 -12.19 -13.15 18.49
N ARG A 67 -11.99 -14.27 17.79
CA ARG A 67 -11.64 -15.57 18.40
C ARG A 67 -10.22 -15.97 18.02
N LYS A 68 -9.48 -16.54 18.97
CA LYS A 68 -8.12 -17.05 18.72
C LYS A 68 -8.18 -18.16 17.67
N GLY A 69 -7.38 -18.05 16.62
CA GLY A 69 -7.34 -19.00 15.50
C GLY A 69 -8.25 -18.63 14.33
N GLU A 70 -9.15 -17.66 14.49
CA GLU A 70 -9.98 -17.16 13.40
C GLU A 70 -9.16 -16.19 12.54
N ARG A 71 -9.25 -16.38 11.21
CA ARG A 71 -8.65 -15.49 10.21
C ARG A 71 -9.64 -15.29 9.09
N TYR A 72 -9.65 -14.09 8.54
CA TYR A 72 -10.48 -13.73 7.40
C TYR A 72 -9.61 -13.26 6.26
N LEU A 73 -10.10 -13.47 5.04
CA LEU A 73 -9.46 -12.96 3.84
C LEU A 73 -9.85 -11.49 3.62
N PRO A 74 -9.09 -10.74 2.80
CA PRO A 74 -9.34 -9.35 2.50
C PRO A 74 -10.77 -9.15 2.00
N SER A 75 -11.45 -8.17 2.57
CA SER A 75 -12.81 -7.78 2.18
C SER A 75 -12.78 -6.64 1.16
N LEU A 76 -11.82 -5.73 1.30
CA LEU A 76 -11.58 -4.63 0.38
C LEU A 76 -10.17 -4.70 -0.22
N LEU A 77 -10.07 -4.22 -1.45
CA LEU A 77 -8.83 -3.81 -2.10
C LEU A 77 -8.99 -2.35 -2.52
N GLN A 78 -7.98 -1.52 -2.25
CA GLN A 78 -7.98 -0.11 -2.62
C GLN A 78 -6.85 0.18 -3.61
N LEU A 79 -7.18 0.89 -4.69
CA LEU A 79 -6.20 1.35 -5.68
C LEU A 79 -6.37 2.85 -5.92
N ALA A 80 -5.33 3.62 -5.63
CA ALA A 80 -5.31 5.07 -5.75
C ALA A 80 -4.51 5.53 -6.97
N THR A 81 -5.14 6.29 -7.84
CA THR A 81 -4.49 7.07 -8.90
C THR A 81 -4.14 8.47 -8.36
N PRO A 82 -3.60 9.41 -9.18
CA PRO A 82 -3.41 10.79 -8.73
C PRO A 82 -4.74 11.48 -8.33
N ASP A 83 -5.82 11.18 -9.07
CA ASP A 83 -7.06 11.96 -9.02
C ASP A 83 -8.26 11.20 -8.44
N ASP A 84 -8.22 9.87 -8.50
CA ASP A 84 -9.30 8.97 -8.10
C ASP A 84 -8.81 7.84 -7.18
N VAL A 85 -9.65 7.39 -6.26
CA VAL A 85 -9.45 6.15 -5.49
C VAL A 85 -10.59 5.16 -5.77
N TYR A 86 -10.23 3.91 -6.06
CA TYR A 86 -11.16 2.82 -6.30
C TYR A 86 -11.12 1.86 -5.12
N VAL A 87 -12.30 1.60 -4.52
CA VAL A 87 -12.47 0.69 -3.38
C VAL A 87 -13.28 -0.51 -3.84
N PHE A 88 -12.62 -1.63 -4.08
CA PHE A 88 -13.23 -2.87 -4.56
C PHE A 88 -13.74 -3.71 -3.38
N GLN A 89 -15.05 -3.96 -3.32
CA GLN A 89 -15.64 -4.93 -2.39
C GLN A 89 -15.47 -6.36 -2.97
N LEU A 90 -14.36 -7.02 -2.65
CA LEU A 90 -13.90 -8.26 -3.29
C LEU A 90 -14.93 -9.41 -3.27
N GLN A 91 -15.72 -9.50 -2.19
CA GLN A 91 -16.77 -10.52 -2.08
C GLN A 91 -18.00 -10.24 -2.96
N ARG A 92 -18.20 -8.99 -3.39
CA ARG A 92 -19.38 -8.55 -4.15
C ARG A 92 -19.12 -8.49 -5.67
N VAL A 93 -17.93 -8.03 -6.07
CA VAL A 93 -17.56 -7.92 -7.49
C VAL A 93 -17.18 -9.27 -8.13
N GLY A 94 -17.07 -10.33 -7.33
CA GLY A 94 -16.54 -11.63 -7.74
C GLY A 94 -15.00 -11.62 -7.86
N PRO A 95 -14.38 -12.65 -8.46
CA PRO A 95 -12.93 -12.67 -8.75
C PRO A 95 -12.66 -12.21 -10.19
N PRO A 96 -12.61 -10.90 -10.48
CA PRO A 96 -12.40 -10.44 -11.84
C PRO A 96 -10.97 -10.72 -12.30
N LYS A 97 -10.84 -11.60 -13.30
CA LYS A 97 -9.56 -11.94 -13.94
C LYS A 97 -8.74 -10.70 -14.27
N ASP A 98 -9.41 -9.65 -14.73
CA ASP A 98 -8.80 -8.39 -15.14
C ASP A 98 -8.18 -7.57 -14.00
N LEU A 99 -8.74 -7.66 -12.78
CA LEU A 99 -8.15 -7.05 -11.59
C LEU A 99 -6.88 -7.79 -11.17
N TRP A 100 -6.92 -9.12 -11.18
CA TRP A 100 -5.75 -9.94 -10.88
C TRP A 100 -4.65 -9.74 -11.91
N ALA A 101 -5.00 -9.59 -13.19
CA ALA A 101 -4.05 -9.23 -14.24
C ALA A 101 -3.40 -7.86 -13.99
N LEU A 102 -4.14 -6.87 -13.50
CA LEU A 102 -3.57 -5.57 -13.11
C LEU A 102 -2.61 -5.69 -11.91
N LEU A 103 -2.93 -6.52 -10.92
CA LEU A 103 -2.03 -6.78 -9.79
C LEU A 103 -0.78 -7.56 -10.23
N ALA A 104 -0.89 -8.40 -11.25
CA ALA A 104 0.23 -9.13 -11.82
C ALA A 104 1.10 -8.31 -12.80
N ASP A 105 0.63 -7.16 -13.26
CA ASP A 105 1.33 -6.33 -14.23
C ASP A 105 2.60 -5.67 -13.63
N PRO A 106 3.81 -6.01 -14.09
CA PRO A 106 5.05 -5.41 -13.58
C PRO A 106 5.25 -3.95 -14.02
N ASP A 107 4.58 -3.50 -15.09
CA ASP A 107 4.70 -2.15 -15.63
C ASP A 107 3.85 -1.14 -14.85
N VAL A 108 2.98 -1.63 -13.97
CA VAL A 108 2.18 -0.83 -13.05
C VAL A 108 2.71 -1.00 -11.62
N VAL A 109 3.25 0.08 -11.06
CA VAL A 109 3.70 0.12 -9.67
C VAL A 109 2.50 0.13 -8.73
N LYS A 110 2.49 -0.76 -7.73
CA LYS A 110 1.54 -0.78 -6.61
C LYS A 110 2.28 -0.51 -5.31
N ALA A 111 2.25 0.73 -4.83
CA ALA A 111 2.96 1.15 -3.63
C ALA A 111 2.04 1.12 -2.39
N GLY A 112 2.47 0.43 -1.35
CA GLY A 112 1.75 0.32 -0.07
C GLY A 112 2.70 0.14 1.10
N VAL A 113 2.17 -0.02 2.30
CA VAL A 113 2.96 -0.31 3.51
C VAL A 113 2.63 -1.71 4.01
N ALA A 114 3.67 -2.53 4.24
CA ALA A 114 3.51 -3.92 4.70
C ALA A 114 2.77 -4.84 3.70
N VAL A 115 2.92 -4.56 2.40
CA VAL A 115 2.16 -5.22 1.31
C VAL A 115 2.40 -6.72 1.19
N ARG A 116 3.50 -7.24 1.75
CA ARG A 116 3.84 -8.68 1.66
C ARG A 116 2.74 -9.57 2.23
N ASP A 117 2.18 -9.21 3.38
CA ASP A 117 1.12 -10.00 3.99
C ASP A 117 -0.20 -9.81 3.23
N ASP A 118 -0.49 -8.60 2.76
CA ASP A 118 -1.66 -8.33 1.90
C ASP A 118 -1.65 -9.19 0.63
N ILE A 119 -0.51 -9.26 -0.07
CA ILE A 119 -0.33 -10.06 -1.28
C ILE A 119 -0.61 -11.54 -0.98
N ARG A 120 -0.04 -12.08 0.11
CA ARG A 120 -0.26 -13.48 0.51
C ARG A 120 -1.72 -13.78 0.79
N GLU A 121 -2.43 -12.85 1.44
CA GLU A 121 -3.84 -13.01 1.74
C GLU A 121 -4.72 -12.87 0.48
N LEU A 122 -4.37 -11.97 -0.45
CA LEU A 122 -5.01 -11.87 -1.77
C LEU A 122 -4.78 -13.13 -2.61
N GLN A 123 -3.59 -13.73 -2.56
CA GLN A 123 -3.27 -14.98 -3.27
C GLN A 123 -4.13 -16.17 -2.81
N ARG A 124 -4.66 -16.12 -1.58
CA ARG A 124 -5.64 -17.12 -1.08
C ARG A 124 -7.04 -16.92 -1.68
N LEU A 125 -7.39 -15.71 -2.11
CA LEU A 125 -8.63 -15.46 -2.85
C LEU A 125 -8.50 -15.91 -4.30
N ARG A 126 -7.35 -15.62 -4.92
CA ARG A 126 -7.02 -16.04 -6.28
C ARG A 126 -5.52 -16.11 -6.45
N GLU A 127 -5.02 -17.21 -7.01
CA GLU A 127 -3.61 -17.31 -7.37
C GLU A 127 -3.25 -16.32 -8.50
N PHE A 128 -2.19 -15.54 -8.28
CA PHE A 128 -1.54 -14.66 -9.25
C PHE A 128 -0.07 -14.46 -8.86
N GLU A 129 0.77 -14.18 -9.85
CA GLU A 129 2.15 -13.75 -9.63
C GLU A 129 2.17 -12.23 -9.44
N PRO A 130 2.62 -11.70 -8.28
CA PRO A 130 2.58 -10.27 -8.01
C PRO A 130 3.64 -9.51 -8.84
N GLY A 131 3.21 -8.55 -9.64
CA GLY A 131 4.09 -7.66 -10.41
C GLY A 131 4.11 -6.26 -9.82
N GLY A 132 5.22 -5.53 -9.89
CA GLY A 132 5.26 -4.08 -9.60
C GLY A 132 4.93 -3.64 -8.17
N PHE A 133 4.84 -4.55 -7.20
CA PHE A 133 4.57 -4.17 -5.80
C PHE A 133 5.79 -3.55 -5.12
N VAL A 134 5.57 -2.46 -4.40
CA VAL A 134 6.59 -1.75 -3.62
C VAL A 134 6.15 -1.61 -2.17
N ASP A 135 6.94 -2.16 -1.25
CA ASP A 135 6.75 -1.97 0.19
C ASP A 135 7.52 -0.73 0.68
N LEU A 136 6.77 0.33 0.99
CA LEU A 136 7.32 1.59 1.48
C LEU A 136 7.97 1.44 2.86
N GLY A 137 7.51 0.49 3.67
CA GLY A 137 8.13 0.17 4.95
C GLY A 137 9.55 -0.38 4.77
N ASP A 138 9.77 -1.20 3.74
CA ASP A 138 11.09 -1.72 3.41
C ASP A 138 12.03 -0.63 2.89
N ILE A 139 11.54 0.25 2.02
CA ILE A 139 12.34 1.41 1.57
C ILE A 139 12.72 2.28 2.77
N ALA A 140 11.78 2.56 3.68
CA ALA A 140 12.06 3.32 4.89
C ALA A 140 13.12 2.65 5.78
N ARG A 141 13.10 1.31 5.92
CA ARG A 141 14.12 0.54 6.66
C ARG A 141 15.50 0.64 6.00
N GLN A 142 15.56 0.47 4.68
CA GLN A 142 16.81 0.59 3.91
C GLN A 142 17.42 1.99 4.01
N ALA A 143 16.58 3.03 3.99
CA ALA A 143 16.96 4.42 4.20
C ALA A 143 17.29 4.78 5.67
N ARG A 144 17.24 3.81 6.59
CA ARG A 144 17.47 3.97 8.04
C ARG A 144 16.53 4.99 8.70
N LEU A 145 15.34 5.18 8.15
CA LEU A 145 14.29 5.94 8.81
C LEU A 145 13.83 5.15 10.05
N GLN A 146 13.44 5.86 11.11
CA GLN A 146 12.97 5.20 12.34
C GLN A 146 11.48 4.84 12.29
N THR A 147 10.78 5.23 11.23
CA THR A 147 9.32 5.06 11.08
C THR A 147 8.99 4.30 9.79
N HIS A 148 8.16 3.26 9.91
CA HIS A 148 7.84 2.35 8.79
C HIS A 148 6.35 2.06 8.62
N GLY A 149 5.51 2.60 9.50
CA GLY A 149 4.05 2.46 9.41
C GLY A 149 3.44 3.68 8.74
N LEU A 150 2.38 3.48 7.96
CA LEU A 150 1.73 4.49 7.13
C LEU A 150 1.58 5.83 7.85
N ARG A 151 0.88 5.85 8.99
CA ARG A 151 0.64 7.06 9.79
C ARG A 151 1.91 7.80 10.21
N ASN A 152 2.96 7.07 10.62
CA ASN A 152 4.20 7.68 11.08
C ASN A 152 5.04 8.17 9.89
N MET A 153 4.99 7.46 8.77
CA MET A 153 5.63 7.89 7.52
C MET A 153 4.94 9.13 6.96
N SER A 154 3.61 9.21 6.96
CA SER A 154 2.88 10.43 6.55
C SER A 154 3.29 11.63 7.39
N ALA A 155 3.37 11.44 8.72
CA ALA A 155 3.76 12.51 9.63
C ALA A 155 5.17 13.02 9.32
N ASN A 156 6.11 12.10 9.14
CA ASN A 156 7.52 12.42 8.99
C ASN A 156 7.85 12.95 7.58
N LEU A 157 7.34 12.30 6.53
CA LEU A 157 7.71 12.58 5.14
C LEU A 157 6.77 13.58 4.44
N LEU A 158 5.50 13.65 4.86
CA LEU A 158 4.48 14.51 4.25
C LEU A 158 4.01 15.65 5.17
N GLY A 159 4.40 15.66 6.44
CA GLY A 159 4.08 16.74 7.38
C GLY A 159 2.61 16.78 7.82
N PHE A 160 1.85 15.69 7.65
CA PHE A 160 0.48 15.58 8.14
C PHE A 160 0.23 14.22 8.76
N ARG A 161 -0.81 14.12 9.59
CA ARG A 161 -1.28 12.84 10.11
C ARG A 161 -2.60 12.42 9.48
N ILE A 162 -2.74 11.12 9.27
CA ILE A 162 -4.04 10.51 8.96
C ILE A 162 -4.84 10.24 10.25
N ALA A 163 -6.16 10.26 10.11
CA ALA A 163 -7.07 10.01 11.22
C ALA A 163 -6.93 8.57 11.73
N LYS A 164 -7.03 8.38 13.05
CA LYS A 164 -7.15 7.03 13.61
C LYS A 164 -8.57 6.51 13.45
N GLY A 165 -8.71 5.26 13.03
CA GLY A 165 -9.92 4.46 13.24
C GLY A 165 -10.62 4.03 11.95
N ALA A 166 -11.44 3.00 12.07
CA ALA A 166 -11.98 2.12 11.01
C ALA A 166 -11.10 0.89 10.67
N GLN A 167 -9.81 0.86 11.03
CA GLN A 167 -8.97 -0.34 10.91
C GLN A 167 -9.57 -1.61 11.56
N ARG A 168 -10.38 -1.45 12.62
CA ARG A 168 -11.13 -2.54 13.27
C ARG A 168 -12.63 -2.49 12.97
N SER A 169 -13.01 -2.08 11.76
CA SER A 169 -14.41 -2.03 11.32
C SER A 169 -14.85 -3.37 10.72
N ASN A 170 -16.17 -3.57 10.61
CA ASN A 170 -16.69 -4.67 9.81
C ASN A 170 -16.53 -4.34 8.32
N TRP A 171 -15.37 -4.66 7.76
CA TRP A 171 -15.06 -4.44 6.34
C TRP A 171 -15.77 -5.39 5.38
N ALA A 172 -16.39 -6.46 5.92
CA ALA A 172 -17.26 -7.35 5.16
C ALA A 172 -18.74 -6.90 5.18
N ALA A 173 -19.04 -5.69 5.67
CA ALA A 173 -20.39 -5.14 5.60
C ALA A 173 -20.84 -5.02 4.14
N HIS A 174 -22.14 -5.24 3.90
CA HIS A 174 -22.73 -5.10 2.57
C HIS A 174 -22.48 -3.69 2.02
N ASP A 175 -22.88 -2.67 2.78
CA ASP A 175 -22.67 -1.27 2.43
C ASP A 175 -21.61 -0.63 3.33
N LEU A 176 -20.69 0.11 2.70
CA LEU A 176 -19.66 0.87 3.41
C LEU A 176 -20.24 2.21 3.87
N THR A 177 -20.00 2.55 5.13
CA THR A 177 -20.29 3.90 5.63
C THR A 177 -19.37 4.93 4.99
N ALA A 178 -19.81 6.19 4.92
CA ALA A 178 -18.96 7.29 4.44
C ALA A 178 -17.60 7.34 5.17
N ARG A 179 -17.58 7.07 6.49
CA ARG A 179 -16.35 7.01 7.28
C ARG A 179 -15.41 5.89 6.82
N GLN A 180 -15.95 4.69 6.53
CA GLN A 180 -15.17 3.57 6.01
C GLN A 180 -14.60 3.88 4.63
N THR A 181 -15.42 4.44 3.74
CA THR A 181 -15.01 4.82 2.39
C THR A 181 -13.90 5.88 2.42
N THR A 182 -14.06 6.95 3.21
CA THR A 182 -13.02 7.98 3.35
C THR A 182 -11.74 7.44 3.96
N TYR A 183 -11.84 6.54 4.95
CA TYR A 183 -10.66 5.92 5.56
C TYR A 183 -9.89 5.08 4.55
N ALA A 184 -10.57 4.11 3.93
CA ALA A 184 -10.00 3.24 2.90
C ALA A 184 -9.38 4.04 1.74
N ALA A 185 -10.06 5.10 1.30
CA ALA A 185 -9.54 5.96 0.25
C ALA A 185 -8.29 6.74 0.67
N THR A 186 -8.26 7.21 1.92
CA THR A 186 -7.11 7.96 2.46
C THR A 186 -5.88 7.07 2.54
N ASP A 187 -6.00 5.83 3.00
CA ASP A 187 -4.83 4.97 3.22
C ASP A 187 -4.13 4.58 1.90
N ALA A 188 -4.90 4.25 0.86
CA ALA A 188 -4.34 4.01 -0.48
C ALA A 188 -3.75 5.27 -1.11
N TRP A 189 -4.45 6.41 -1.04
CA TRP A 189 -3.94 7.69 -1.58
C TRP A 189 -2.62 8.10 -0.89
N VAL A 190 -2.57 8.05 0.44
CA VAL A 190 -1.35 8.38 1.19
C VAL A 190 -0.19 7.45 0.84
N SER A 191 -0.46 6.17 0.59
CA SER A 191 0.57 5.24 0.13
C SER A 191 1.17 5.66 -1.21
N ARG A 192 0.34 6.13 -2.16
CA ARG A 192 0.81 6.71 -3.42
C ARG A 192 1.68 7.96 -3.19
N GLU A 193 1.20 8.91 -2.39
CA GLU A 193 1.93 10.16 -2.12
C GLU A 193 3.25 9.91 -1.40
N LEU A 194 3.29 8.93 -0.50
CA LEU A 194 4.53 8.49 0.14
C LEU A 194 5.52 7.95 -0.89
N PHE A 195 5.08 7.11 -1.84
CA PHE A 195 5.98 6.65 -2.90
C PHE A 195 6.57 7.81 -3.70
N VAL A 196 5.73 8.75 -4.15
CA VAL A 196 6.18 9.96 -4.86
C VAL A 196 7.20 10.72 -4.02
N ARG A 197 6.94 10.87 -2.71
CA ARG A 197 7.82 11.59 -1.80
C ARG A 197 9.17 10.87 -1.62
N VAL A 198 9.15 9.56 -1.42
CA VAL A 198 10.34 8.73 -1.24
C VAL A 198 11.22 8.75 -2.50
N VAL A 199 10.61 8.69 -3.69
CA VAL A 199 11.32 8.87 -4.97
C VAL A 199 11.92 10.28 -5.07
N SER A 200 11.16 11.33 -4.73
CA SER A 200 11.66 12.72 -4.77
C SER A 200 12.85 12.97 -3.84
N LEU A 201 12.99 12.17 -2.79
CA LEU A 201 14.08 12.22 -1.83
C LEU A 201 15.27 11.32 -2.22
N GLY A 202 15.20 10.64 -3.38
CA GLY A 202 16.24 9.71 -3.82
C GLY A 202 16.35 8.44 -2.96
N LEU A 203 15.30 8.10 -2.21
CA LEU A 203 15.29 6.95 -1.29
C LEU A 203 14.79 5.66 -1.93
N ALA A 204 14.07 5.74 -3.05
CA ALA A 204 13.67 4.56 -3.77
C ALA A 204 14.90 3.90 -4.42
N PRO A 205 14.99 2.55 -4.43
CA PRO A 205 16.07 1.87 -5.12
C PRO A 205 16.09 2.27 -6.59
N GLN A 206 17.28 2.60 -7.13
CA GLN A 206 17.40 3.13 -8.49
C GLN A 206 17.11 2.10 -9.59
N HIS A 207 16.96 0.82 -9.25
CA HIS A 207 16.38 -0.21 -10.10
C HIS A 207 15.71 -1.26 -9.21
N PRO A 208 14.55 -1.83 -9.58
CA PRO A 208 14.14 -3.12 -9.05
C PRO A 208 15.11 -4.14 -9.66
N ASP A 209 16.20 -4.45 -8.96
CA ASP A 209 17.01 -5.59 -9.35
C ASP A 209 16.08 -6.81 -9.39
N SER A 210 15.92 -7.35 -10.60
CA SER A 210 15.44 -8.67 -10.89
C SER A 210 16.06 -9.62 -9.87
N GLY A 211 15.25 -10.15 -8.96
CA GLY A 211 15.70 -11.14 -8.01
C GLY A 211 16.31 -12.31 -8.76
N SER A 212 17.64 -12.44 -8.72
CA SER A 212 18.32 -13.65 -9.15
C SER A 212 17.78 -14.83 -8.33
N PRO A 213 17.30 -15.90 -8.97
CA PRO A 213 17.02 -17.14 -8.28
C PRO A 213 18.35 -17.86 -8.13
N ASP A 214 19.00 -17.76 -6.97
CA ASP A 214 19.72 -18.93 -6.45
C ASP A 214 20.28 -18.72 -5.04
N THR A 215 19.89 -19.63 -4.16
CA THR A 215 20.85 -20.50 -3.46
C THR A 215 20.04 -21.59 -2.78
N LEU A 216 19.68 -22.63 -3.55
CA LEU A 216 19.48 -23.95 -2.96
C LEU A 216 20.83 -24.43 -2.42
N PRO A 217 20.94 -24.92 -1.18
CA PRO A 217 22.17 -25.53 -0.73
C PRO A 217 22.39 -26.84 -1.50
N HIS A 218 23.38 -26.82 -2.38
CA HIS A 218 23.99 -27.99 -2.99
C HIS A 218 24.68 -28.80 -1.89
N ASN A 219 24.00 -29.82 -1.36
CA ASN A 219 24.66 -30.82 -0.53
C ASN A 219 25.03 -32.01 -1.42
N ALA A 220 26.16 -31.88 -2.11
CA ALA A 220 26.92 -33.01 -2.60
C ALA A 220 27.99 -33.34 -1.55
N ALA A 221 27.85 -34.49 -0.90
CA ALA A 221 28.97 -35.12 -0.22
C ALA A 221 29.40 -36.33 -1.08
N PRO A 222 30.67 -36.41 -1.50
CA PRO A 222 31.19 -37.59 -2.16
C PRO A 222 32.02 -38.48 -1.22
N HIS A 223 32.07 -39.76 -1.57
CA HIS A 223 33.00 -40.82 -1.12
C HIS A 223 32.80 -41.34 0.33
N SER A 224 32.77 -42.64 0.63
CA SER A 224 33.30 -43.84 -0.04
C SER A 224 32.41 -45.06 0.21
#